data_AF-A0A260PQR2-F1
#
_entry.id   AF-A0A260PQR2-F1
#
_cell.length_a   1.000
_cell.length_b   1.000
_cell.length_c   1.000
_cell.angle_alpha   90.00
_cell.angle_beta   90.00
_cell.angle_gamma   90.00
#
_symmetry.space_group_name_H-M   'P 1'
#
loop_
_entity.id
_entity.type
_entity.pdbx_description
1 polymer ?
#
loop_
_entity_poly.entity_id
_entity_poly.type
_entity_poly.pdbx_seq_one_letter_code
_entity_poly.pdbx_strand_id
1 'polypeptide(L)' 'MELGPAPTMAREIVVIVISLAIIAVLFAIVGTSLPAFVALGVIVAFMGVRFVIGLRHWEKQS' A
#
# COMPACT_ATOMS: atom_id res chain seq x y z
N MET A 1 -3.46 -0.25 -17.41
CA MET A 1 -3.18 -0.95 -16.14
C MET A 1 -4.39 -0.73 -15.26
N GLU A 2 -5.15 -1.76 -14.91
CA GLU A 2 -6.23 -1.61 -13.94
C GLU A 2 -5.62 -1.24 -12.58
N LEU A 3 -5.90 -0.02 -12.12
CA LEU A 3 -5.53 0.44 -10.79
C LEU A 3 -6.53 -0.16 -9.80
N GLY A 4 -6.25 -1.37 -9.34
CA GLY A 4 -7.12 -2.13 -8.46
C GLY A 4 -6.38 -3.06 -7.50
N PRO A 5 -7.07 -3.61 -6.49
CA PRO A 5 -6.51 -4.59 -5.56
C PRO A 5 -6.12 -5.88 -6.29
N ALA A 6 -5.17 -6.64 -5.74
CA ALA A 6 -4.75 -7.91 -6.31
C ALA A 6 -5.91 -8.93 -6.36
N PRO A 7 -5.83 -9.96 -7.22
CA PRO A 7 -6.92 -10.94 -7.36
C PRO A 7 -7.26 -11.71 -6.07
N THR A 8 -6.36 -11.80 -5.11
CA THR A 8 -6.59 -12.49 -3.83
C THR A 8 -6.04 -11.69 -2.64
N MET A 9 -6.66 -11.88 -1.46
CA MET A 9 -6.20 -11.28 -0.19
C MET A 9 -4.73 -11.55 0.09
N ALA A 10 -4.31 -12.82 -0.04
CA ALA A 10 -2.93 -13.23 0.24
C ALA A 10 -1.92 -12.50 -0.63
N ARG A 11 -2.22 -12.32 -1.93
CA ARG A 11 -1.33 -11.57 -2.84
C ARG A 11 -1.28 -10.09 -2.50
N GLU A 12 -2.41 -9.49 -2.14
CA GLU A 12 -2.42 -8.07 -1.77
C GLU A 12 -1.60 -7.81 -0.51
N ILE A 13 -1.69 -8.69 0.50
CA ILE A 13 -0.88 -8.57 1.72
C ILE A 13 0.62 -8.61 1.38
N VAL A 14 1.05 -9.53 0.51
CA VAL A 14 2.45 -9.61 0.07
C VAL A 14 2.88 -8.32 -0.63
N VAL A 15 2.03 -7.78 -1.51
CA VAL A 15 2.30 -6.50 -2.19
C VAL A 15 2.45 -5.37 -1.17
N ILE A 16 1.54 -5.28 -0.19
CA ILE A 16 1.58 -4.26 0.86
C ILE A 16 2.87 -4.36 1.66
N VAL A 17 3.27 -5.55 2.10
CA VAL A 17 4.49 -5.75 2.88
C VAL A 17 5.73 -5.36 2.08
N ILE A 18 5.84 -5.78 0.82
CA ILE A 18 6.98 -5.43 -0.04
C ILE A 18 7.02 -3.92 -0.30
N SER A 19 5.88 -3.30 -0.58
CA SER A 19 5.79 -1.85 -0.77
C SER A 19 6.23 -1.10 0.47
N LEU A 20 5.77 -1.49 1.67
CA LEU A 20 6.20 -0.87 2.93
C LEU A 20 7.70 -1.05 3.17
N ALA A 21 8.28 -2.21 2.85
CA ALA A 21 9.72 -2.43 2.96
C ALA A 21 10.51 -1.50 2.02
N ILE A 22 10.09 -1.36 0.77
CA ILE A 22 10.72 -0.44 -0.20
C ILE A 22 10.62 1.00 0.29
N ILE A 23 9.43 1.42 0.75
CA ILE A 23 9.21 2.77 1.26
C ILE A 23 10.07 3.04 2.48
N ALA A 24 10.22 2.07 3.40
CA ALA A 24 11.08 2.21 4.57
C ALA A 24 12.56 2.42 4.17
N VAL A 25 13.04 1.68 3.17
CA VAL A 25 14.40 1.88 2.62
C VAL A 25 14.54 3.27 1.99
N LEU A 26 13.58 3.69 1.18
CA LEU A 26 13.58 5.03 0.58
C LEU A 26 13.54 6.14 1.63
N PHE A 27 12.72 5.98 2.67
CA PHE A 27 12.62 6.93 3.78
C PHE A 27 13.94 7.01 4.56
N ALA A 28 14.62 5.88 4.78
CA ALA A 28 15.94 5.86 5.40
C ALA A 28 17.01 6.58 4.58
N ILE A 29 16.93 6.52 3.23
CA ILE A 29 17.86 7.21 2.32
C ILE A 29 17.58 8.72 2.30
N VAL A 30 16.31 9.11 2.17
CA VAL A 30 15.90 10.53 2.08
C VAL A 30 16.08 11.25 3.41
N GLY A 31 15.95 10.53 4.52
CA GLY A 31 16.03 11.07 5.87
C GLY A 31 14.75 11.74 6.34
N THR A 32 14.79 12.28 7.56
CA THR A 32 13.63 12.86 8.23
C THR A 32 13.41 14.31 7.80
N SER A 33 12.46 14.53 6.90
CA SER A 33 12.01 15.86 6.49
C SER A 33 10.49 15.93 6.44
N LEU A 34 9.92 17.12 6.65
CA LEU A 34 8.46 17.31 6.59
C LEU A 34 7.87 16.80 5.26
N PRO A 35 8.45 17.11 4.08
CA PRO A 35 7.97 16.55 2.82
C PRO A 35 8.00 15.01 2.76
N ALA A 36 9.03 14.37 3.33
CA ALA A 36 9.13 12.91 3.37
C ALA A 36 8.01 12.27 4.21
N PHE A 37 7.67 12.88 5.35
CA PHE A 37 6.53 12.42 6.17
C PHE A 37 5.18 12.61 5.47
N VAL A 38 4.99 13.73 4.77
CA VAL A 38 3.78 13.95 3.96
C VAL A 38 3.65 12.89 2.87
N ALA A 39 4.74 12.62 2.14
CA ALA A 39 4.76 11.59 1.11
C ALA A 39 4.46 10.20 1.70
N LEU A 40 5.08 9.85 2.83
CA LEU A 40 4.80 8.59 3.53
C LEU A 40 3.32 8.46 3.91
N GLY A 41 2.72 9.52 4.46
CA GLY A 41 1.30 9.53 4.82
C GLY A 41 0.38 9.31 3.62
N VAL A 42 0.66 9.95 2.48
CA VAL A 42 -0.10 9.77 1.23
C VAL A 42 -0.01 8.32 0.74
N ILE A 43 1.19 7.72 0.76
CA ILE A 43 1.38 6.35 0.30
C ILE A 43 0.64 5.35 1.19
N VAL A 44 0.75 5.50 2.52
CA VAL A 44 0.04 4.65 3.48
C VAL A 44 -1.48 4.78 3.30
N ALA A 45 -1.99 5.99 3.13
CA ALA A 45 -3.42 6.22 2.88
C ALA A 45 -3.88 5.54 1.58
N PHE A 46 -3.10 5.68 0.49
CA PHE A 46 -3.40 5.03 -0.78
C PHE A 46 -3.45 3.49 -0.64
N MET A 47 -2.46 2.90 0.05
CA MET A 47 -2.42 1.46 0.29
C MET A 47 -3.60 0.99 1.15
N GLY A 48 -3.97 1.76 2.17
CA GLY A 48 -5.14 1.47 3.00
C GLY A 48 -6.44 1.50 2.20
N VAL A 49 -6.67 2.54 1.39
CA VAL A 49 -7.85 2.64 0.51
C VAL A 49 -7.91 1.46 -0.45
N ARG A 50 -6.79 1.13 -1.08
CA ARG A 50 -6.69 0.00 -2.01
C ARG A 50 -7.03 -1.33 -1.32
N PHE A 51 -6.54 -1.55 -0.10
CA PHE A 51 -6.85 -2.75 0.67
C PHE A 51 -8.34 -2.85 1.02
N VAL A 52 -8.96 -1.73 1.45
CA VAL A 52 -10.40 -1.68 1.76
C VAL A 52 -11.25 -1.98 0.52
N ILE A 53 -10.86 -1.47 -0.65
CA ILE A 53 -11.52 -1.81 -1.92
C ILE A 53 -11.36 -3.31 -2.21
N GLY A 54 -10.18 -3.87 -1.97
CA GLY A 54 -9.91 -5.32 -2.07
C GLY A 54 -10.84 -6.15 -1.20
N LEU A 55 -10.96 -5.81 0.09
CA LEU A 55 -11.84 -6.53 1.03
C LEU A 55 -13.27 -6.64 0.50
N ARG A 56 -13.84 -5.53 0.02
CA ARG A 56 -15.19 -5.51 -0.56
C ARG A 56 -15.30 -6.34 -1.84
N HIS A 57 -14.21 -6.51 -2.58
CA HIS A 57 -14.19 -7.27 -3.82
C HIS A 57 -14.12 -8.79 -3.54
N TRP A 58 -13.26 -9.21 -2.61
CA TRP A 58 -13.10 -10.62 -2.27
C TRP A 58 -14.29 -11.16 -1.45
N GLU A 59 -14.92 -10.34 -0.61
CA GLU A 59 -16.15 -10.72 0.12
C GLU A 59 -17.32 -11.04 -0.83
N LYS A 60 -17.39 -10.38 -2.00
CA LYS A 60 -18.41 -10.67 -3.01
C LYS A 60 -18.14 -11.96 -3.80
N GLN A 61 -16.94 -12.53 -3.68
CA GLN A 61 -16.53 -13.75 -4.40
C GLN A 61 -16.59 -15.02 -3.53
N SER A 62 -16.75 -14.87 -2.21
CA SER A 62 -16.94 -15.97 -1.26
C SER A 62 -18.42 -16.29 -1.06
#